data_AF-A0A1Z8WWE5-F1
#
_entry.id   AF-A0A1Z8WWE5-F1
#
_cell.length_a   1.000
_cell.length_b   1.000
_cell.length_c   1.000
_cell.angle_alpha   90.00
_cell.angle_beta   90.00
_cell.angle_gamma   90.00
#
_symmetry.space_group_name_H-M   'P 1'
#
loop_
_entity.id
_entity.type
_entity.pdbx_description
1 polymer ?
#
loop_
_entity_poly.entity_id
_entity_poly.type
_entity_poly.pdbx_seq_one_letter_code
_entity_poly.pdbx_strand_id
1 'polypeptide(L)'
;MGENKDIDHYLKSDGVDSEREKMIGQTIGYRYDVNLLPDLSRLTPFLKKYLDYMGWKDLNWLEDIHMGYEEGRAAVFDRNINGWVTVPPDLKLPDNQQERDMIARELLVKFQMSDNHPLVALRTAYGKFD
;
A
#
# COMPACT_ATOMS: atom_id res chain seq x y z
N MET A 1 -22.29 -13.29 -10.53
CA MET A 1 -23.39 -12.42 -10.08
C MET A 1 -22.85 -11.67 -8.88
N GLY A 2 -22.41 -10.44 -9.07
CA GLY A 2 -21.90 -9.61 -7.97
C GLY A 2 -23.08 -9.11 -7.16
N GLU A 3 -23.12 -9.45 -5.87
CA GLU A 3 -24.07 -8.83 -4.95
C GLU A 3 -23.75 -7.34 -4.88
N ASN A 4 -24.71 -6.55 -5.36
CA ASN A 4 -24.69 -5.11 -5.29
C ASN A 4 -24.97 -4.72 -3.82
N LYS A 5 -23.96 -4.86 -2.95
CA LYS A 5 -24.08 -4.43 -1.56
C LYS A 5 -24.08 -2.91 -1.55
N ASP A 6 -25.20 -2.34 -1.11
CA ASP A 6 -25.42 -0.90 -1.00
C ASP A 6 -24.24 -0.25 -0.29
N ILE A 7 -23.67 0.78 -0.90
CA ILE A 7 -22.46 1.47 -0.39
C ILE A 7 -22.76 2.07 1.00
N ASP A 8 -24.04 2.37 1.27
CA ASP A 8 -24.55 2.88 2.53
C ASP A 8 -25.03 1.78 3.50
N HIS A 9 -24.77 0.49 3.24
CA HIS A 9 -25.24 -0.62 4.09
C HIS A 9 -24.88 -0.43 5.57
N TYR A 10 -23.68 0.09 5.83
CA TYR A 10 -23.18 0.38 7.19
C TYR A 10 -23.69 1.70 7.79
N LEU A 11 -24.35 2.56 6.99
CA LEU A 11 -25.01 3.79 7.44
C LEU A 11 -26.50 3.57 7.72
N LYS A 12 -27.13 2.65 6.99
CA LYS A 12 -28.58 2.36 7.04
C LYS A 12 -28.93 1.13 7.88
N SER A 13 -27.98 0.26 8.17
CA SER A 13 -28.17 -0.93 9.01
C SER A 13 -27.19 -0.94 10.18
N ASP A 14 -27.46 -1.78 11.18
CA ASP A 14 -26.56 -1.97 12.33
C ASP A 14 -25.18 -2.53 11.92
N GLY A 15 -24.96 -2.85 10.64
CA GLY A 15 -23.65 -3.22 10.09
C GLY A 15 -23.15 -4.60 10.56
N VAL A 16 -24.06 -5.46 11.02
CA VAL A 16 -23.72 -6.78 11.58
C VAL A 16 -24.49 -7.88 10.86
N ASP A 17 -23.86 -8.50 9.86
CA ASP A 17 -24.51 -9.48 8.97
C ASP A 17 -24.45 -10.92 9.51
N SER A 18 -23.58 -11.25 10.47
CA SER A 18 -23.49 -12.61 11.03
C SER A 18 -23.85 -12.72 12.52
N GLU A 19 -24.52 -13.81 12.89
CA GLU A 19 -24.86 -14.18 14.29
C GLU A 19 -23.63 -14.12 15.22
N ARG A 20 -22.45 -14.44 14.68
CA ARG A 20 -21.18 -14.43 15.41
C ARG A 20 -20.71 -13.01 15.74
N GLU A 21 -20.92 -12.05 14.85
CA GLU A 21 -20.57 -10.64 15.08
C GLU A 21 -21.54 -9.96 16.06
N LYS A 22 -22.82 -10.37 16.06
CA LYS A 22 -23.82 -9.91 17.05
C LYS A 22 -23.49 -10.37 18.47
N MET A 23 -23.01 -11.61 18.62
CA MET A 23 -22.64 -12.19 19.93
C MET A 23 -21.44 -11.50 20.59
N ILE A 24 -20.49 -10.99 19.82
CA ILE A 24 -19.26 -10.37 20.33
C ILE A 24 -19.37 -8.85 20.48
N GLY A 25 -20.43 -8.22 19.96
CA GLY A 25 -20.71 -6.80 20.12
C GLY A 25 -19.62 -5.86 19.57
N GLN A 26 -18.76 -6.34 18.68
CA GLN A 26 -17.66 -5.57 18.11
C GLN A 26 -17.54 -5.81 16.61
N THR A 27 -18.03 -4.86 15.83
CA THR A 27 -17.61 -4.68 14.44
C THR A 27 -16.33 -3.88 14.47
N ILE A 28 -15.19 -4.56 14.37
CA ILE A 28 -13.90 -3.89 14.30
C ILE A 28 -13.73 -3.38 12.87
N GLY A 29 -14.24 -2.17 12.58
CA GLY A 29 -14.32 -1.62 11.21
C GLY A 29 -12.98 -1.52 10.46
N TYR A 30 -11.84 -1.54 11.16
CA TYR A 30 -10.51 -1.56 10.54
C TYR A 30 -10.07 -2.93 10.02
N ARG A 31 -10.85 -4.01 10.24
CA ARG A 31 -10.50 -5.35 9.78
C ARG A 31 -10.84 -5.61 8.30
N TYR A 32 -11.66 -4.75 7.69
CA TYR A 32 -12.09 -4.86 6.30
C TYR A 32 -12.26 -3.48 5.64
N ASP A 33 -11.36 -2.52 5.87
CA ASP A 33 -11.30 -1.40 4.93
C ASP A 33 -10.72 -1.94 3.63
N VAL A 34 -11.60 -2.15 2.67
CA VAL A 34 -11.27 -2.69 1.34
C VAL A 34 -10.27 -1.79 0.60
N ASN A 35 -10.08 -0.55 1.06
CA ASN A 35 -9.03 0.36 0.57
C ASN A 35 -7.63 0.04 1.12
N LEU A 36 -7.51 -0.76 2.20
CA LEU A 36 -6.21 -1.17 2.74
C LEU A 36 -5.59 -2.29 1.91
N LEU A 37 -6.41 -3.15 1.31
CA LEU A 37 -5.92 -4.25 0.48
C LEU A 37 -5.53 -3.74 -0.91
N PRO A 38 -4.35 -4.13 -1.43
CA PRO A 38 -3.95 -3.81 -2.80
C PRO A 38 -4.96 -4.31 -3.85
N ASP A 39 -5.58 -3.39 -4.59
CA ASP A 39 -6.35 -3.75 -5.78
C ASP A 39 -5.39 -4.13 -6.92
N LEU A 40 -5.21 -5.43 -7.15
CA LEU A 40 -4.31 -5.96 -8.18
C LEU A 40 -4.73 -5.59 -9.62
N SER A 41 -5.97 -5.14 -9.84
CA SER A 41 -6.39 -4.63 -11.16
C SER A 41 -5.76 -3.28 -11.50
N ARG A 42 -5.28 -2.55 -10.47
CA ARG A 42 -4.67 -1.20 -10.57
C ARG A 42 -3.15 -1.22 -10.50
N LEU A 43 -2.52 -2.39 -10.64
CA LEU A 43 -1.07 -2.51 -10.63
C LEU A 43 -0.45 -1.60 -11.70
N THR A 44 0.58 -0.88 -11.31
CA THR A 44 1.39 -0.16 -12.28
C THR A 44 2.15 -1.15 -13.16
N PRO A 45 2.57 -0.75 -14.38
CA PRO A 45 3.38 -1.61 -15.24
C PRO A 45 4.65 -2.12 -14.56
N PHE A 46 5.25 -1.31 -13.68
CA PHE A 46 6.41 -1.69 -12.90
C PHE A 46 6.08 -2.79 -11.89
N LEU A 47 5.03 -2.61 -11.07
CA LEU A 47 4.64 -3.59 -10.05
C LEU A 47 4.22 -4.92 -10.66
N LYS A 48 3.57 -4.90 -11.83
CA LYS A 48 3.27 -6.12 -12.58
C LYS A 48 4.55 -6.88 -12.97
N LYS A 49 5.52 -6.18 -13.56
CA LYS A 49 6.82 -6.77 -13.90
C LYS A 49 7.57 -7.28 -12.67
N TYR A 50 7.48 -6.56 -11.55
CA TYR A 50 8.08 -6.95 -10.29
C TYR A 50 7.50 -8.27 -9.77
N LEU A 51 6.17 -8.41 -9.74
CA LEU A 51 5.51 -9.67 -9.36
C LEU A 51 5.93 -10.83 -10.27
N ASP A 52 5.93 -10.61 -11.59
CA ASP A 52 6.31 -11.61 -12.58
C ASP A 52 7.76 -12.08 -12.38
N TYR A 53 8.68 -11.14 -12.11
CA TYR A 53 10.09 -11.44 -11.88
C TYR A 53 10.32 -12.21 -10.57
N MET A 54 9.62 -11.83 -9.50
CA MET A 54 9.73 -12.48 -8.19
C MET A 54 9.00 -13.82 -8.13
N GLY A 55 8.11 -14.11 -9.08
CA GLY A 55 7.22 -15.28 -9.04
C GLY A 55 6.18 -15.19 -7.92
N TRP A 56 5.79 -13.98 -7.54
CA TRP A 56 4.86 -13.73 -6.43
C TRP A 56 3.43 -13.57 -6.94
N LYS A 57 2.45 -13.93 -6.09
CA LYS A 57 1.02 -13.90 -6.45
C LYS A 57 0.32 -12.60 -6.03
N ASP A 58 0.88 -11.88 -5.06
CA ASP A 58 0.29 -10.70 -4.45
C ASP A 58 1.35 -9.72 -3.93
N LEU A 59 0.89 -8.57 -3.43
CA LEU A 59 1.71 -7.50 -2.84
C LEU A 59 1.41 -7.31 -1.34
N ASN A 60 1.06 -8.38 -0.61
CA ASN A 60 0.65 -8.24 0.79
C ASN A 60 1.74 -7.60 1.65
N TRP A 61 3.02 -7.85 1.38
CA TRP A 61 4.14 -7.22 2.11
C TRP A 61 4.24 -5.70 1.91
N LEU A 62 3.53 -5.14 0.91
CA LEU A 62 3.42 -3.71 0.64
C LEU A 62 2.06 -3.13 1.05
N GLU A 63 1.19 -3.89 1.73
CA GLU A 63 -0.17 -3.46 2.06
C GLU A 63 -0.19 -2.17 2.87
N ASP A 64 0.75 -2.05 3.81
CA ASP A 64 0.91 -0.95 4.76
C ASP A 64 1.69 0.27 4.20
N ILE A 65 1.89 0.32 2.88
CA ILE A 65 2.55 1.41 2.17
C ILE A 65 1.51 2.28 1.45
N HIS A 66 1.49 3.57 1.78
CA HIS A 66 0.48 4.50 1.28
C HIS A 66 1.09 5.81 0.79
N MET A 67 0.38 6.50 -0.10
CA MET A 67 0.70 7.87 -0.45
C MET A 67 0.12 8.82 0.59
N GLY A 68 0.98 9.53 1.31
CA GLY A 68 0.61 10.55 2.28
C GLY A 68 1.19 11.92 1.91
N TYR A 69 1.19 12.82 2.89
CA TYR A 69 1.76 14.15 2.76
C TYR A 69 2.63 14.48 3.98
N GLU A 70 3.85 14.92 3.73
CA GLU A 70 4.78 15.44 4.73
C GLU A 70 5.04 16.93 4.42
N GLU A 71 4.75 17.82 5.37
CA GLU A 71 4.91 19.28 5.19
C GLU A 71 4.22 19.84 3.93
N GLY A 72 3.09 19.26 3.53
CA GLY A 72 2.34 19.65 2.33
C GLY A 72 2.92 19.12 1.01
N ARG A 73 3.97 18.30 1.05
CA ARG A 73 4.52 17.59 -0.10
C ARG A 73 4.07 16.13 -0.08
N ALA A 74 3.78 15.59 -1.25
CA ALA A 74 3.48 14.17 -1.35
C ALA A 74 4.71 13.34 -0.93
N ALA A 75 4.46 12.30 -0.14
CA ALA A 75 5.50 11.43 0.38
C ALA A 75 4.94 10.00 0.52
N VAL A 76 5.78 9.02 0.27
CA VAL A 76 5.48 7.62 0.56
C VAL A 76 5.61 7.42 2.06
N PHE A 77 4.55 6.92 2.68
CA PHE A 77 4.55 6.54 4.08
C PHE A 77 4.71 5.02 4.20
N ASP A 78 5.72 4.60 4.93
CA ASP A 78 5.94 3.20 5.32
C ASP A 78 5.61 3.01 6.80
N ARG A 79 4.49 2.34 7.07
CA ARG A 79 4.04 2.09 8.45
C ARG A 79 4.94 1.11 9.20
N ASN A 80 5.62 0.18 8.51
CA ASN A 80 6.44 -0.84 9.17
C ASN A 80 7.62 -0.23 9.93
N ILE A 81 8.20 0.83 9.36
CA ILE A 81 9.32 1.56 9.98
C ILE A 81 8.91 2.94 10.53
N ASN A 82 7.63 3.30 10.41
CA ASN A 82 7.11 4.63 10.71
C ASN A 82 7.92 5.75 10.05
N GLY A 83 8.17 5.59 8.74
CA GLY A 83 9.09 6.43 7.97
C GLY A 83 8.43 7.07 6.75
N TRP A 84 9.04 8.16 6.29
CA TRP A 84 8.60 8.92 5.12
C TRP A 84 9.69 8.94 4.06
N VAL A 85 9.29 8.77 2.80
CA VAL A 85 10.15 8.94 1.63
C VAL A 85 9.53 9.99 0.72
N THR A 86 10.19 11.13 0.60
CA THR A 86 9.71 12.25 -0.23
C THR A 86 9.65 11.86 -1.70
N VAL A 87 8.60 12.25 -2.40
CA VAL A 87 8.48 12.06 -3.85
C VAL A 87 8.89 13.32 -4.62
N PRO A 88 9.24 13.20 -5.92
CA PRO A 88 9.52 14.36 -6.75
C PRO A 88 8.33 15.34 -6.79
N PRO A 89 8.57 16.66 -6.70
CA PRO A 89 7.51 17.66 -6.58
C PRO A 89 6.65 17.81 -7.84
N ASP A 90 7.15 17.36 -8.99
CA ASP A 90 6.50 17.39 -10.30
C ASP A 90 5.67 16.12 -10.59
N LEU A 91 5.69 15.14 -9.68
CA LEU A 91 4.91 13.91 -9.82
C LEU A 91 3.41 14.22 -9.76
N LYS A 92 2.71 13.99 -10.87
CA LYS A 92 1.24 14.11 -10.93
C LYS A 92 0.61 12.88 -10.27
N LEU A 93 -0.10 13.11 -9.18
CA LEU A 93 -0.87 12.06 -8.50
C LEU A 93 -2.29 12.00 -9.07
N PRO A 94 -2.82 10.78 -9.32
CA PRO A 94 -4.22 10.59 -9.71
C PRO A 94 -5.15 10.96 -8.55
N ASP A 95 -6.46 11.14 -8.80
CA ASP A 95 -7.41 11.47 -7.73
C ASP A 95 -7.86 10.25 -6.92
N ASN A 96 -7.64 9.04 -7.44
CA ASN A 96 -8.02 7.80 -6.79
C ASN A 96 -6.96 7.36 -5.76
N GLN A 97 -7.39 7.07 -4.52
CA GLN A 97 -6.48 6.67 -3.43
C GLN A 97 -5.73 5.37 -3.71
N GLN A 98 -6.40 4.33 -4.23
CA GLN A 98 -5.76 3.06 -4.56
C GLN A 98 -4.66 3.22 -5.60
N GLU A 99 -4.89 4.03 -6.64
CA GLU A 99 -3.85 4.34 -7.64
C GLU A 99 -2.67 5.10 -7.04
N ARG A 100 -2.92 6.06 -6.13
CA ARG A 100 -1.86 6.75 -5.39
C ARG A 100 -1.02 5.77 -4.57
N ASP A 101 -1.68 4.86 -3.88
CA ASP A 101 -0.98 3.87 -3.05
C ASP A 101 -0.21 2.87 -3.92
N MET A 102 -0.70 2.51 -5.12
CA MET A 102 0.10 1.73 -6.08
C MET A 102 1.35 2.47 -6.53
N ILE A 103 1.26 3.79 -6.75
CA ILE A 103 2.43 4.63 -7.06
C ILE A 103 3.39 4.67 -5.85
N ALA A 104 2.87 4.77 -4.62
CA ALA A 104 3.69 4.77 -3.42
C ALA A 104 4.48 3.47 -3.27
N ARG A 105 3.81 2.32 -3.47
CA ARG A 105 4.41 0.98 -3.48
C ARG A 105 5.50 0.85 -4.55
N GLU A 106 5.22 1.30 -5.76
CA GLU A 106 6.22 1.34 -6.84
C GLU A 106 7.44 2.18 -6.47
N LEU A 107 7.23 3.39 -5.93
CA LEU A 107 8.31 4.29 -5.56
C LEU A 107 9.19 3.72 -4.45
N LEU A 108 8.59 3.06 -3.44
CA LEU A 108 9.36 2.39 -2.38
C LEU A 108 10.25 1.29 -2.96
N VAL A 109 9.70 0.42 -3.82
CA VAL A 109 10.46 -0.67 -4.43
C VAL A 109 11.59 -0.11 -5.29
N LYS A 110 11.32 0.91 -6.11
CA LYS A 110 12.36 1.59 -6.91
C LYS A 110 13.44 2.22 -6.05
N PHE A 111 13.07 2.84 -4.93
CA PHE A 111 14.01 3.43 -3.99
C PHE A 111 14.92 2.36 -3.37
N GLN A 112 14.33 1.26 -2.87
CA GLN A 112 15.08 0.15 -2.28
C GLN A 112 16.03 -0.54 -3.27
N MET A 113 15.65 -0.61 -4.55
CA MET A 113 16.47 -1.17 -5.63
C MET A 113 17.42 -0.17 -6.29
N SER A 114 17.43 1.09 -5.86
CA SER A 114 18.26 2.12 -6.47
C SER A 114 19.74 1.87 -6.17
N ASP A 115 20.60 2.04 -7.17
CA ASP A 115 22.06 2.00 -6.98
C ASP A 115 22.55 3.09 -6.02
N ASN A 116 21.80 4.20 -5.89
CA ASN A 116 22.08 5.29 -4.96
C ASN A 116 21.54 5.05 -3.55
N HIS A 117 20.99 3.86 -3.26
CA HIS A 117 20.44 3.56 -1.95
C HIS A 117 21.54 3.55 -0.88
N PRO A 118 21.33 4.15 0.32
CA PRO A 118 22.36 4.23 1.36
C PRO A 118 22.97 2.87 1.76
N LEU A 119 22.20 1.79 1.67
CA LEU A 119 22.71 0.44 1.95
C LEU A 119 23.76 -0.03 0.93
N VAL A 120 23.75 0.45 -0.31
CA VAL A 120 24.78 0.15 -1.32
C VAL A 120 26.10 0.81 -0.90
N ALA A 121 26.06 2.06 -0.45
CA ALA A 121 27.23 2.75 0.08
C ALA A 121 27.76 2.06 1.35
N LEU A 122 26.88 1.63 2.26
CA LEU A 122 27.29 0.88 3.45
C LEU A 122 27.88 -0.49 3.12
N ARG A 123 27.31 -1.22 2.16
CA ARG A 123 27.90 -2.48 1.67
C ARG A 123 29.30 -2.25 1.08
N THR A 124 29.48 -1.18 0.31
CA THR A 124 30.79 -0.86 -0.28
C THR A 124 31.83 -0.52 0.79
N ALA A 125 31.43 0.20 1.85
CA ALA A 125 32.34 0.62 2.92
C ALA A 125 32.65 -0.48 3.95
N TYR A 126 31.68 -1.37 4.23
CA TYR A 126 31.74 -2.31 5.37
C TYR A 126 31.43 -3.77 5.02
N GLY A 127 31.26 -4.09 3.73
CA GLY A 127 31.02 -5.45 3.25
C GLY A 127 32.17 -6.38 3.63
N LYS A 128 31.85 -7.55 4.20
CA LYS A 128 32.87 -8.55 4.57
C LYS A 128 33.36 -9.37 3.39
N PHE A 129 32.57 -9.47 2.34
CA PHE A 129 32.79 -10.30 1.17
C PHE A 129 32.35 -9.53 -0.07
N ASP A 130 33.06 -9.74 -1.17
CA ASP A 130 32.76 -9.16 -2.48
C ASP A 130 31.52 -9.80 -3.12
#